data_AF-A0A7X4Z6F8-F1
#
_entry.id   AF-A0A7X4Z6F8-F1
#
_cell.length_a   1.000
_cell.length_b   1.000
_cell.length_c   1.000
_cell.angle_alpha   90.00
_cell.angle_beta   90.00
_cell.angle_gamma   90.00
#
_symmetry.space_group_name_H-M   'P 1'
#
loop_
_entity.id
_entity.type
_entity.pdbx_description
1 polymer ?
#
loop_
_entity_poly.entity_id
_entity_poly.type
_entity_poly.pdbx_seq_one_letter_code
_entity_poly.pdbx_strand_id
1 'polypeptide(L)'
;MNKYGEEFYQMYQKTEGHDYFQHHRIAVEGREFHVVEFIPVNSILNNCYKIAVEKAKYTRDEGQDAQIREAGRKEINQFKGIMAEAAIHIFLNRECGFPLENISRWDLVRPDFMSPENEYDIKVNSKIREFYLESRSSSSYHTSLEKFMQQYDIIGKYTNEIKRQERKSDLYIRPVFQYVNPNMNKDEYKKAVERTYQDISEKQLKLFLVAAAGKEEMYGFKGYDKNMAQGSTQYRCIKIRNAHDMDYVKTYCTET
;
A
#
# COMPACT_ATOMS: atom_id res chain seq x y z
N MET A 1 -19.37 1.25 9.95
CA MET A 1 -18.70 0.10 9.30
C MET A 1 -19.64 -0.41 8.23
N ASN A 2 -19.13 -0.83 7.07
CA ASN A 2 -19.95 -1.43 6.02
C ASN A 2 -19.88 -2.98 6.06
N LYS A 3 -20.66 -3.66 5.21
CA LYS A 3 -20.70 -5.13 5.14
C LYS A 3 -19.33 -5.78 4.93
N TYR A 4 -18.44 -5.15 4.17
CA TYR A 4 -17.10 -5.68 3.90
C TYR A 4 -16.19 -5.53 5.11
N GLY A 5 -16.35 -4.43 5.85
CA GLY A 5 -15.71 -4.23 7.16
C GLY A 5 -16.13 -5.27 8.18
N GLU A 6 -17.44 -5.54 8.30
CA GLU A 6 -17.94 -6.57 9.20
C GLU A 6 -17.36 -7.95 8.86
N GLU A 7 -17.36 -8.31 7.58
CA GLU A 7 -16.70 -9.53 7.08
C GLU A 7 -15.21 -9.57 7.43
N PHE A 8 -14.47 -8.47 7.21
CA PHE A 8 -13.05 -8.36 7.50
C PHE A 8 -12.76 -8.65 8.97
N TYR A 9 -13.44 -7.98 9.90
CA TYR A 9 -13.18 -8.15 11.33
C TYR A 9 -13.59 -9.54 11.83
N GLN A 10 -14.68 -10.12 11.32
CA GLN A 10 -15.05 -11.50 11.64
C GLN A 10 -13.98 -12.50 11.19
N MET A 11 -13.41 -12.33 10.00
CA MET A 11 -12.34 -13.20 9.49
C MET A 11 -11.04 -13.00 10.26
N TYR A 12 -10.72 -11.75 10.61
CA TYR A 12 -9.53 -11.39 11.36
C TYR A 12 -9.55 -11.96 12.78
N GLN A 13 -10.69 -11.89 13.47
CA GLN A 13 -10.88 -12.54 14.78
C GLN A 13 -10.72 -14.07 14.70
N LYS A 14 -11.26 -14.71 13.66
CA LYS A 14 -11.13 -16.18 13.46
C LYS A 14 -9.70 -16.64 13.18
N THR A 15 -8.79 -15.72 12.89
CA THR A 15 -7.41 -15.99 12.51
C THR A 15 -6.43 -15.40 13.52
N GLU A 16 -6.86 -15.27 14.78
CA GLU A 16 -6.10 -14.56 15.81
C GLU A 16 -4.70 -15.16 16.07
N GLY A 17 -4.55 -16.47 15.91
CA GLY A 17 -3.27 -17.19 16.07
C GLY A 17 -2.43 -17.31 14.79
N HIS A 18 -2.84 -16.70 13.68
CA HIS A 18 -2.07 -16.73 12.44
C HIS A 18 -0.90 -15.75 12.49
N ASP A 19 0.28 -16.21 12.10
CA ASP A 19 1.44 -15.34 11.93
C ASP A 19 1.38 -14.64 10.57
N TYR A 20 1.02 -13.36 10.61
CA TYR A 20 0.82 -12.54 9.43
C TYR A 20 2.11 -11.98 8.83
N PHE A 21 3.24 -12.07 9.54
CA PHE A 21 4.43 -11.33 9.16
C PHE A 21 5.71 -12.15 9.25
N GLN A 22 6.45 -12.18 8.15
CA GLN A 22 7.83 -12.65 8.16
C GLN A 22 8.79 -11.46 8.03
N HIS A 23 9.75 -11.40 8.94
CA HIS A 23 10.71 -10.30 9.03
C HIS A 23 11.97 -10.60 8.22
N HIS A 24 12.46 -9.59 7.49
CA HIS A 24 13.64 -9.66 6.65
C HIS A 24 14.56 -8.47 6.92
N ARG A 25 15.87 -8.68 6.79
CA ARG A 25 16.88 -7.62 6.79
C ARG A 25 17.50 -7.53 5.40
N ILE A 26 17.41 -6.36 4.77
CA ILE A 26 17.90 -6.14 3.41
C ILE A 26 18.92 -5.01 3.42
N ALA A 27 20.12 -5.26 2.91
CA ALA A 27 21.16 -4.25 2.78
C ALA A 27 20.87 -3.33 1.59
N VAL A 28 20.75 -2.03 1.84
CA VAL A 28 20.53 -0.99 0.84
C VAL A 28 21.62 0.05 1.00
N GLU A 29 22.58 0.08 0.07
CA GLU A 29 23.73 1.00 0.09
C GLU A 29 24.48 1.04 1.43
N GLY A 30 24.72 -0.14 2.01
CA GLY A 30 25.45 -0.29 3.27
C GLY A 30 24.63 -0.03 4.54
N ARG A 31 23.33 0.27 4.43
CA ARG A 31 22.38 0.32 5.55
C ARG A 31 21.49 -0.92 5.54
N GLU A 32 21.29 -1.55 6.69
CA GLU A 32 20.30 -2.62 6.81
C GLU A 32 18.90 -2.04 7.04
N PHE A 33 17.95 -2.45 6.21
CA PHE A 33 16.53 -2.10 6.35
C PHE A 33 15.77 -3.28 6.92
N HIS A 34 14.96 -3.03 7.96
CA HIS A 34 13.89 -3.92 8.36
C HIS A 34 12.74 -3.90 7.35
N VAL A 35 12.50 -5.03 6.69
CA VAL A 35 11.41 -5.21 5.72
C VAL A 35 10.47 -6.31 6.23
N VAL A 36 9.17 -6.14 6.00
CA VAL A 36 8.15 -7.06 6.50
C VAL A 36 7.39 -7.68 5.34
N GLU A 37 7.44 -9.00 5.19
CA GLU A 37 6.62 -9.78 4.26
C GLU A 37 5.25 -10.06 4.88
N PHE A 38 4.18 -9.75 4.16
CA PHE A 38 2.82 -10.08 4.57
C PHE A 38 2.44 -11.48 4.11
N ILE A 39 1.99 -12.31 5.06
CA ILE A 39 1.51 -13.68 4.86
C ILE A 39 -0.01 -13.68 5.01
N PRO A 40 -0.79 -13.45 3.93
CA PRO A 40 -2.24 -13.40 4.02
C PRO A 40 -2.85 -14.78 4.29
N VAL A 41 -3.97 -14.78 5.01
CA VAL A 41 -4.89 -15.94 5.04
C VAL A 41 -5.87 -15.81 3.87
N ASN A 42 -6.25 -16.92 3.24
CA ASN A 42 -7.16 -16.93 2.09
C ASN A 42 -8.48 -16.20 2.36
N SER A 43 -9.02 -16.23 3.57
CA SER A 43 -10.23 -15.50 3.95
C SER A 43 -10.06 -13.99 3.80
N ILE A 44 -8.97 -13.43 4.34
CA ILE A 44 -8.61 -12.01 4.22
C ILE A 44 -8.36 -11.64 2.75
N LEU A 45 -7.65 -12.50 2.02
CA LEU A 45 -7.38 -12.28 0.59
C LEU A 45 -8.67 -12.22 -0.23
N ASN A 46 -9.61 -13.14 0.01
CA ASN A 46 -10.93 -13.16 -0.62
C ASN A 46 -11.73 -11.91 -0.30
N ASN A 47 -11.72 -11.45 0.95
CA ASN A 47 -12.40 -10.21 1.33
C ASN A 47 -11.80 -9.00 0.60
N CYS A 48 -10.47 -8.90 0.51
CA CYS A 48 -9.80 -7.86 -0.28
C CYS A 48 -10.23 -7.88 -1.76
N TYR A 49 -10.35 -9.07 -2.35
CA TYR A 49 -10.80 -9.21 -3.74
C TYR A 49 -12.27 -8.77 -3.91
N LYS A 50 -13.17 -9.15 -2.99
CA LYS A 50 -14.57 -8.71 -3.02
C LYS A 50 -14.70 -7.18 -2.96
N ILE A 51 -13.92 -6.53 -2.08
CA ILE A 51 -13.88 -5.07 -1.96
C ILE A 51 -13.39 -4.47 -3.29
N ALA A 52 -12.36 -5.06 -3.90
CA ALA A 52 -11.76 -4.57 -5.14
C ALA A 52 -12.74 -4.60 -6.31
N VAL A 53 -13.47 -5.71 -6.48
CA VAL A 53 -14.51 -5.85 -7.51
C VAL A 53 -15.61 -4.81 -7.31
N GLU A 54 -16.03 -4.56 -6.07
CA GLU A 54 -17.04 -3.54 -5.78
C GLU A 54 -16.53 -2.12 -6.06
N LYS A 55 -15.35 -1.76 -5.53
CA LYS A 55 -14.73 -0.44 -5.73
C LYS A 55 -14.43 -0.16 -7.20
N ALA A 56 -14.09 -1.18 -7.99
CA ALA A 56 -13.82 -1.04 -9.42
C ALA A 56 -15.05 -0.59 -10.23
N LYS A 57 -16.28 -0.86 -9.79
CA LYS A 57 -17.51 -0.39 -10.45
C LYS A 57 -17.64 1.14 -10.46
N TYR A 58 -17.05 1.81 -9.47
CA TYR A 58 -17.22 3.25 -9.23
C TYR A 58 -15.94 4.07 -9.41
N THR A 59 -14.80 3.41 -9.61
CA THR A 59 -13.56 4.13 -9.96
C THR A 59 -13.68 4.62 -11.41
N ARG A 60 -13.05 5.74 -11.78
CA ARG A 60 -12.99 6.16 -13.19
C ARG A 60 -12.22 5.13 -14.03
N ASP A 61 -12.60 4.97 -15.29
CA ASP A 61 -11.87 4.10 -16.22
C ASP A 61 -10.52 4.73 -16.62
N GLU A 62 -10.43 6.06 -16.58
CA GLU A 62 -9.22 6.81 -16.84
C GLU A 62 -8.18 6.68 -15.72
N GLY A 63 -6.93 6.38 -16.10
CA GLY A 63 -5.78 6.44 -15.21
C GLY A 63 -5.29 7.85 -14.88
N GLN A 64 -4.22 7.95 -14.08
CA GLN A 64 -3.56 9.23 -13.76
C GLN A 64 -2.96 9.91 -15.01
N ASP A 65 -2.80 9.15 -16.10
CA ASP A 65 -2.36 9.53 -17.43
C ASP A 65 -3.51 9.76 -18.43
N ALA A 66 -4.77 9.78 -17.95
CA ALA A 66 -5.99 9.93 -18.75
C ALA A 66 -6.22 8.82 -19.80
N GLN A 67 -5.53 7.68 -19.71
CA GLN A 67 -5.80 6.52 -20.57
C GLN A 67 -6.88 5.61 -19.97
N ILE A 68 -7.81 5.14 -20.82
CA ILE A 68 -8.84 4.15 -20.45
C ILE A 68 -8.14 2.83 -20.07
N ARG A 69 -8.36 2.38 -18.84
CA ARG A 69 -7.88 1.09 -18.33
C ARG A 69 -8.87 -0.01 -18.67
N GLU A 70 -8.37 -1.15 -19.16
CA GLU A 70 -9.19 -2.36 -19.29
C GLU A 70 -9.77 -2.77 -17.93
N ALA A 71 -11.04 -3.19 -17.91
CA ALA A 71 -11.81 -3.44 -16.69
C ALA A 71 -11.12 -4.42 -15.72
N GLY A 72 -10.57 -5.53 -16.22
CA GLY A 72 -9.83 -6.49 -15.39
C GLY A 72 -8.59 -5.89 -14.72
N ARG A 73 -7.92 -4.96 -15.41
CA ARG A 73 -6.73 -4.28 -14.84
C ARG A 73 -7.11 -3.27 -13.75
N LYS A 74 -8.30 -2.71 -13.81
CA LYS A 74 -8.87 -1.84 -12.78
C LYS A 74 -9.13 -2.61 -11.49
N GLU A 75 -9.77 -3.77 -11.59
CA GLU A 75 -10.00 -4.68 -10.45
C GLU A 75 -8.69 -5.11 -9.80
N ILE A 76 -7.71 -5.57 -10.59
CA ILE A 76 -6.41 -6.00 -10.05
C ILE A 76 -5.65 -4.86 -9.36
N ASN A 77 -5.69 -3.64 -9.91
CA ASN A 77 -5.05 -2.49 -9.27
C ASN A 77 -5.74 -2.13 -7.95
N GLN A 78 -7.08 -2.16 -7.90
CA GLN A 78 -7.81 -1.96 -6.65
C GLN A 78 -7.47 -3.05 -5.63
N PHE A 79 -7.40 -4.30 -6.07
CA PHE A 79 -7.03 -5.43 -5.22
C PHE A 79 -5.64 -5.26 -4.61
N LYS A 80 -4.65 -4.84 -5.40
CA LYS A 80 -3.30 -4.53 -4.90
C LYS A 80 -3.30 -3.39 -3.87
N GLY A 81 -4.11 -2.36 -4.07
CA GLY A 81 -4.28 -1.26 -3.10
C GLY A 81 -4.88 -1.75 -1.78
N ILE A 82 -6.05 -2.38 -1.87
CA ILE A 82 -6.82 -2.90 -0.73
C ILE A 82 -6.02 -3.93 0.08
N MET A 83 -5.29 -4.83 -0.59
CA MET A 83 -4.44 -5.80 0.09
C MET A 83 -3.28 -5.12 0.82
N ALA A 84 -2.69 -4.08 0.23
CA ALA A 84 -1.64 -3.33 0.89
C ALA A 84 -2.16 -2.56 2.12
N GLU A 85 -3.34 -1.96 2.02
CA GLU A 85 -4.02 -1.32 3.15
C GLU A 85 -4.39 -2.33 4.25
N ALA A 86 -4.83 -3.54 3.87
CA ALA A 86 -5.08 -4.62 4.80
C ALA A 86 -3.81 -5.07 5.55
N ALA A 87 -2.69 -5.22 4.83
CA ALA A 87 -1.40 -5.57 5.42
C ALA A 87 -0.95 -4.51 6.43
N ILE A 88 -1.07 -3.21 6.09
CA ILE A 88 -0.71 -2.12 7.00
C ILE A 88 -1.66 -2.08 8.21
N HIS A 89 -2.97 -2.26 8.02
CA HIS A 89 -3.91 -2.32 9.14
C HIS A 89 -3.55 -3.43 10.13
N ILE A 90 -3.27 -4.64 9.63
CA ILE A 90 -2.88 -5.77 10.47
C ILE A 90 -1.53 -5.50 11.14
N PHE A 91 -0.58 -4.86 10.45
CA PHE A 91 0.72 -4.48 11.00
C PHE A 91 0.58 -3.47 12.14
N LEU A 92 -0.25 -2.44 11.98
CA LEU A 92 -0.53 -1.46 13.03
C LEU A 92 -1.12 -2.12 14.28
N ASN A 93 -2.01 -3.12 14.11
CA ASN A 93 -2.58 -3.83 15.24
C ASN A 93 -1.59 -4.78 15.92
N ARG A 94 -0.94 -5.66 15.15
CA ARG A 94 -0.10 -6.75 15.68
C ARG A 94 1.27 -6.31 16.11
N GLU A 95 1.90 -5.44 15.33
CA GLU A 95 3.31 -5.10 15.45
C GLU A 95 3.53 -3.72 16.08
N CYS A 96 2.58 -2.80 15.91
CA CYS A 96 2.62 -1.47 16.54
C CYS A 96 1.74 -1.38 17.81
N GLY A 97 0.91 -2.39 18.08
CA GLY A 97 0.11 -2.50 19.30
C GLY A 97 -1.11 -1.57 19.36
N PHE A 98 -1.58 -1.04 18.24
CA PHE A 98 -2.81 -0.24 18.23
C PHE A 98 -4.06 -1.12 18.43
N PRO A 99 -4.99 -0.74 19.30
CA PRO A 99 -6.31 -1.35 19.35
C PRO A 99 -7.04 -1.24 18.01
N LEU A 100 -7.86 -2.24 17.66
CA LEU A 100 -8.55 -2.28 16.36
C LEU A 100 -9.54 -1.13 16.18
N GLU A 101 -10.21 -0.73 17.25
CA GLU A 101 -11.12 0.42 17.29
C GLU A 101 -10.42 1.75 16.94
N ASN A 102 -9.10 1.80 17.06
CA ASN A 102 -8.29 2.96 16.75
C ASN A 102 -7.78 2.96 15.31
N ILE A 103 -7.92 1.87 14.56
CA ILE A 103 -7.43 1.76 13.18
C ILE A 103 -8.64 1.74 12.23
N SER A 104 -8.74 2.76 11.39
CA SER A 104 -9.82 2.90 10.43
C SER A 104 -9.30 2.86 9.01
N ARG A 105 -9.79 1.92 8.20
CA ARG A 105 -9.61 1.89 6.75
C ARG A 105 -10.86 2.39 6.06
N TRP A 106 -10.72 3.33 5.11
CA TRP A 106 -11.89 3.96 4.49
C TRP A 106 -12.77 2.96 3.74
N ASP A 107 -12.17 2.01 3.03
CA ASP A 107 -12.88 0.96 2.30
C ASP A 107 -13.76 0.05 3.19
N LEU A 108 -13.47 -0.02 4.50
CA LEU A 108 -14.25 -0.79 5.48
C LEU A 108 -15.32 0.03 6.21
N VAL A 109 -15.20 1.37 6.23
CA VAL A 109 -16.09 2.23 7.03
C VAL A 109 -17.00 3.12 6.21
N ARG A 110 -16.64 3.42 4.95
CA ARG A 110 -17.46 4.23 4.04
C ARG A 110 -18.83 3.59 3.80
N PRO A 111 -19.91 4.39 3.67
CA PRO A 111 -21.27 3.87 3.50
C PRO A 111 -21.47 3.15 2.16
N ASP A 112 -20.92 3.71 1.07
CA ASP A 112 -21.00 3.17 -0.28
C ASP A 112 -19.73 3.50 -1.08
N PHE A 113 -19.54 2.82 -2.22
CA PHE A 113 -18.38 3.03 -3.11
C PHE A 113 -18.55 4.18 -4.13
N MET A 114 -19.69 4.87 -4.16
CA MET A 114 -20.03 5.86 -5.19
C MET A 114 -19.32 7.20 -4.98
N SER A 115 -19.24 7.69 -3.74
CA SER A 115 -18.65 8.99 -3.44
C SER A 115 -17.21 8.89 -2.90
N PRO A 116 -16.20 9.53 -3.53
CA PRO A 116 -14.84 9.58 -3.01
C PRO A 116 -14.63 10.70 -1.96
N GLU A 117 -15.68 11.38 -1.51
CA GLU A 117 -15.55 12.46 -0.54
C GLU A 117 -14.90 11.96 0.77
N ASN A 118 -13.91 12.72 1.26
CA ASN A 118 -13.14 12.41 2.46
C ASN A 118 -12.39 11.07 2.43
N GLU A 119 -12.07 10.52 1.25
CA GLU A 119 -11.29 9.29 1.12
C GLU A 119 -9.89 9.44 1.76
N TYR A 120 -9.51 8.41 2.50
CA TYR A 120 -8.18 8.18 3.07
C TYR A 120 -7.86 6.70 2.98
N ASP A 121 -6.59 6.31 2.96
CA ASP A 121 -6.27 4.88 2.98
C ASP A 121 -6.47 4.34 4.41
N ILE A 122 -5.71 4.89 5.36
CA ILE A 122 -5.78 4.51 6.77
C ILE A 122 -5.73 5.74 7.67
N LYS A 123 -6.56 5.73 8.70
CA LYS A 123 -6.60 6.70 9.77
C LYS A 123 -6.39 6.00 11.10
N VAL A 124 -5.50 6.53 11.94
CA VAL A 124 -5.25 6.02 13.29
C VAL A 124 -5.62 7.08 14.31
N ASN A 125 -6.50 6.71 15.24
CA ASN A 125 -6.88 7.54 16.38
C ASN A 125 -6.12 7.06 17.61
N SER A 126 -4.98 7.68 17.94
CA SER A 126 -4.31 7.42 19.22
C SER A 126 -4.91 8.30 20.32
N LYS A 127 -4.61 8.00 21.59
CA LYS A 127 -5.02 8.86 22.72
C LYS A 127 -4.46 10.29 22.62
N ILE A 128 -3.36 10.45 21.88
CA ILE A 128 -2.57 11.68 21.83
C ILE A 128 -2.88 12.46 20.53
N ARG A 129 -3.17 11.77 19.42
CA ARG A 129 -3.46 12.41 18.13
C ARG A 129 -4.18 11.49 17.14
N GLU A 130 -4.86 12.13 16.20
CA GLU A 130 -5.31 11.51 14.95
C GLU A 130 -4.24 11.71 13.88
N PHE A 131 -3.86 10.65 13.16
CA PHE A 131 -2.94 10.75 12.03
C PHE A 131 -3.35 9.84 10.87
N TYR A 132 -2.93 10.23 9.67
CA TYR A 132 -3.31 9.60 8.40
C TYR A 132 -2.10 8.95 7.76
N LEU A 133 -2.29 7.73 7.25
CA LEU A 133 -1.29 7.00 6.51
C LEU A 133 -1.72 6.88 5.04
N GLU A 134 -0.76 7.05 4.15
CA GLU A 134 -0.90 6.80 2.72
C GLU A 134 -0.20 5.49 2.35
N SER A 135 -0.87 4.68 1.55
CA SER A 135 -0.36 3.42 1.00
C SER A 135 -0.24 3.50 -0.52
N ARG A 136 0.98 3.55 -1.04
CA ARG A 136 1.23 3.52 -2.49
C ARG A 136 1.97 2.26 -2.88
N SER A 137 1.22 1.23 -3.25
CA SER A 137 1.78 -0.06 -3.66
C SER A 137 2.40 -0.03 -5.07
N SER A 138 3.34 -0.93 -5.34
CA SER A 138 3.96 -1.11 -6.66
C SER A 138 4.29 -2.56 -6.93
N SER A 139 4.56 -2.92 -8.18
CA SER A 139 4.97 -4.26 -8.57
C SER A 139 6.40 -4.27 -9.10
N SER A 140 7.22 -5.17 -8.57
CA SER A 140 8.60 -5.43 -8.98
C SER A 140 8.65 -6.82 -9.62
N TYR A 141 8.95 -6.86 -10.91
CA TYR A 141 8.92 -8.08 -11.74
C TYR A 141 10.21 -8.34 -12.54
N HIS A 142 11.05 -7.31 -12.72
CA HIS A 142 12.29 -7.36 -13.50
C HIS A 142 13.53 -6.93 -12.67
N THR A 143 13.35 -6.81 -11.36
CA THR A 143 14.40 -6.44 -10.40
C THR A 143 14.22 -7.25 -9.11
N SER A 144 15.32 -7.53 -8.41
CA SER A 144 15.26 -8.01 -7.02
C SER A 144 14.70 -6.91 -6.11
N LEU A 145 14.18 -7.30 -4.95
CA LEU A 145 13.65 -6.35 -3.96
C LEU A 145 14.72 -5.36 -3.49
N GLU A 146 15.94 -5.84 -3.28
CA GLU A 146 17.10 -5.01 -2.92
C GLU A 146 17.38 -3.92 -3.97
N LYS A 147 17.49 -4.32 -5.25
CA LYS A 147 17.70 -3.37 -6.36
C LYS A 147 16.53 -2.40 -6.48
N PHE A 148 15.30 -2.86 -6.25
CA PHE A 148 14.13 -2.00 -6.21
C PHE A 148 14.27 -0.92 -5.12
N MET A 149 14.66 -1.31 -3.90
CA MET A 149 14.84 -0.38 -2.78
C MET A 149 15.98 0.63 -3.02
N GLN A 150 17.02 0.26 -3.78
CA GLN A 150 18.11 1.19 -4.14
C GLN A 150 17.65 2.25 -5.18
N GLN A 151 16.78 1.86 -6.12
CA GLN A 151 16.48 2.68 -7.29
C GLN A 151 15.20 3.51 -7.16
N TYR A 152 14.19 2.98 -6.47
CA TYR A 152 12.84 3.52 -6.48
C TYR A 152 12.52 4.39 -5.26
N ASP A 153 11.32 4.99 -5.33
CA ASP A 153 10.89 6.07 -4.48
C ASP A 153 9.65 5.66 -3.68
N ILE A 154 9.49 6.24 -2.49
CA ILE A 154 8.19 6.40 -1.84
C ILE A 154 7.52 7.61 -2.49
N ILE A 155 6.26 7.44 -2.86
CA ILE A 155 5.48 8.43 -3.62
C ILE A 155 4.51 9.10 -2.65
N GLY A 156 4.67 10.41 -2.48
CA GLY A 156 3.75 11.28 -1.77
C GLY A 156 2.67 11.85 -2.68
N LYS A 157 2.14 13.01 -2.29
CA LYS A 157 1.11 13.72 -3.07
C LYS A 157 1.58 14.00 -4.49
N TYR A 158 0.64 13.95 -5.42
CA TYR A 158 0.83 14.46 -6.77
C TYR A 158 -0.08 15.64 -7.05
N THR A 159 0.37 16.50 -7.96
CA THR A 159 -0.42 17.61 -8.49
C THR A 159 -0.56 17.43 -9.99
N ASN A 160 -1.79 17.48 -10.48
CA ASN A 160 -2.09 17.63 -11.89
C ASN A 160 -3.19 18.68 -12.09
N GLU A 161 -3.57 18.96 -13.33
CA GLU A 161 -4.53 20.03 -13.66
C GLU A 161 -5.90 19.85 -12.99
N ILE A 162 -6.26 18.60 -12.69
CA ILE A 162 -7.56 18.16 -12.13
C ILE A 162 -7.53 18.08 -10.59
N LYS A 163 -6.48 17.49 -10.00
CA LYS A 163 -6.29 17.33 -8.56
C LYS A 163 -5.31 18.38 -8.04
N ARG A 164 -5.82 19.58 -7.79
CA ARG A 164 -5.01 20.70 -7.24
C ARG A 164 -4.80 20.60 -5.72
N GLN A 165 -5.65 19.86 -4.99
CA GLN A 165 -5.62 19.79 -3.51
C GLN A 165 -5.88 18.38 -2.95
N GLU A 166 -4.95 17.44 -3.14
CA GLU A 166 -4.91 16.22 -2.33
C GLU A 166 -4.41 16.54 -0.91
N ARG A 167 -4.97 15.89 0.13
CA ARG A 167 -4.53 16.06 1.52
C ARG A 167 -3.12 15.47 1.69
N LYS A 168 -2.26 16.11 2.48
CA LYS A 168 -0.98 15.52 2.89
C LYS A 168 -1.24 14.54 4.04
N SER A 169 -0.87 13.29 3.86
CA SER A 169 -0.86 12.26 4.91
C SER A 169 0.33 12.50 5.84
N ASP A 170 0.22 12.02 7.08
CA ASP A 170 1.22 12.20 8.13
C ASP A 170 2.36 11.19 7.99
N LEU A 171 2.05 10.01 7.47
CA LEU A 171 3.01 8.94 7.19
C LEU A 171 2.74 8.33 5.81
N TYR A 172 3.80 8.02 5.07
CA TYR A 172 3.74 7.37 3.77
C TYR A 172 4.43 6.02 3.87
N ILE A 173 3.71 4.93 3.59
CA ILE A 173 4.26 3.57 3.58
C ILE A 173 4.41 3.10 2.13
N ARG A 174 5.48 2.33 1.88
CA ARG A 174 5.78 1.75 0.57
C ARG A 174 5.59 0.23 0.55
N PRO A 175 4.41 -0.25 0.15
CA PRO A 175 4.20 -1.65 -0.18
C PRO A 175 4.76 -2.02 -1.55
N VAL A 176 5.35 -3.21 -1.68
CA VAL A 176 5.92 -3.74 -2.92
C VAL A 176 5.48 -5.18 -3.12
N PHE A 177 4.76 -5.42 -4.22
CA PHE A 177 4.48 -6.75 -4.74
C PHE A 177 5.70 -7.24 -5.53
N GLN A 178 6.45 -8.17 -4.96
CA GLN A 178 7.66 -8.74 -5.55
C GLN A 178 7.36 -10.14 -6.09
N TYR A 179 7.56 -10.35 -7.38
CA TYR A 179 7.52 -11.69 -7.95
C TYR A 179 8.73 -12.51 -7.51
N VAL A 180 8.51 -13.80 -7.27
CA VAL A 180 9.57 -14.76 -6.94
C VAL A 180 10.57 -14.93 -8.08
N ASN A 181 10.12 -14.85 -9.33
CA ASN A 181 11.00 -14.72 -10.50
C ASN A 181 11.22 -13.23 -10.80
N PRO A 182 12.39 -12.64 -10.47
CA PRO A 182 12.65 -11.21 -10.65
C PRO A 182 13.14 -10.86 -12.06
N ASN A 183 13.03 -11.74 -13.05
CA ASN A 183 13.54 -11.54 -14.40
C ASN A 183 12.44 -11.66 -15.47
N MET A 184 11.19 -11.35 -15.12
CA MET A 184 10.11 -11.36 -16.11
C MET A 184 10.30 -10.24 -17.12
N ASN A 185 10.11 -10.54 -18.40
CA ASN A 185 9.97 -9.52 -19.42
C ASN A 185 8.59 -8.84 -19.36
N LYS A 186 8.39 -7.79 -20.14
CA LYS A 186 7.16 -6.99 -20.14
C LYS A 186 5.92 -7.79 -20.55
N ASP A 187 6.05 -8.73 -21.48
CA ASP A 187 4.94 -9.52 -21.99
C ASP A 187 4.53 -10.64 -21.01
N GLU A 188 5.51 -11.26 -20.36
CA GLU A 188 5.29 -12.18 -19.24
C GLU A 188 4.57 -11.47 -18.10
N TYR A 189 5.03 -10.28 -17.71
CA TYR A 189 4.38 -9.48 -16.68
C TYR A 189 2.95 -9.10 -17.06
N LYS A 190 2.70 -8.70 -18.32
CA LYS A 190 1.35 -8.35 -18.78
C LYS A 190 0.35 -9.51 -18.55
N LYS A 191 0.78 -10.75 -18.82
CA LYS A 191 -0.02 -11.96 -18.57
C LYS A 191 -0.14 -12.29 -17.08
N ALA A 192 0.95 -12.12 -16.32
CA ALA A 192 0.96 -12.41 -14.89
C ALA A 192 0.06 -11.46 -14.08
N VAL A 193 -0.09 -10.19 -14.51
CA VAL A 193 -0.94 -9.21 -13.83
C VAL A 193 -2.38 -9.71 -13.67
N GLU A 194 -2.95 -10.35 -14.69
CA GLU A 194 -4.32 -10.87 -14.65
C GLU A 194 -4.49 -12.01 -13.63
N ARG A 195 -3.39 -12.69 -13.29
CA ARG A 195 -3.36 -13.80 -12.31
C ARG A 195 -2.91 -13.36 -10.92
N THR A 196 -2.81 -12.06 -10.64
CA THR A 196 -2.29 -11.53 -9.36
C THR A 196 -2.87 -12.24 -8.13
N TYR A 197 -4.19 -12.49 -8.09
CA TYR A 197 -4.82 -13.20 -6.98
C TYR A 197 -4.28 -14.64 -6.80
N GLN A 198 -4.19 -15.37 -7.91
CA GLN A 198 -3.67 -16.74 -7.94
C GLN A 198 -2.18 -16.75 -7.57
N ASP A 199 -1.39 -15.86 -8.17
CA ASP A 199 0.05 -15.77 -7.92
C ASP A 199 0.35 -15.47 -6.44
N ILE A 200 -0.49 -14.69 -5.75
CA ILE A 200 -0.36 -14.46 -4.31
C ILE A 200 -0.73 -15.71 -3.51
N SER A 201 -1.86 -16.35 -3.85
CA SER A 201 -2.32 -17.58 -3.17
C SER A 201 -1.32 -18.73 -3.30
N GLU A 202 -0.62 -18.81 -4.44
CA GLU A 202 0.40 -19.81 -4.77
C GLU A 202 1.83 -19.36 -4.39
N LYS A 203 1.97 -18.24 -3.68
CA LYS A 203 3.24 -17.67 -3.20
C LYS A 203 4.25 -17.33 -4.32
N GLN A 204 3.80 -17.13 -5.56
CA GLN A 204 4.60 -16.65 -6.70
C GLN A 204 4.74 -15.12 -6.71
N LEU A 205 3.85 -14.42 -6.02
CA LEU A 205 3.87 -12.98 -5.81
C LEU A 205 3.72 -12.68 -4.32
N LYS A 206 4.68 -11.97 -3.75
CA LYS A 206 4.73 -11.65 -2.32
C LYS A 206 4.55 -10.15 -2.10
N LEU A 207 3.86 -9.77 -1.03
CA LEU A 207 3.72 -8.38 -0.63
C LEU A 207 4.69 -8.06 0.50
N PHE A 208 5.53 -7.04 0.31
CA PHE A 208 6.46 -6.52 1.31
C PHE A 208 6.11 -5.08 1.68
N LEU A 209 6.19 -4.74 2.97
CA LEU A 209 6.26 -3.36 3.45
C LEU A 209 7.75 -3.01 3.59
N VAL A 210 8.27 -2.13 2.73
CA VAL A 210 9.73 -1.98 2.58
C VAL A 210 10.31 -0.72 3.19
N ALA A 211 9.50 0.34 3.32
CA ALA A 211 9.96 1.61 3.84
C ALA A 211 8.80 2.52 4.23
N ALA A 212 9.10 3.51 5.08
CA ALA A 212 8.19 4.56 5.49
C ALA A 212 8.87 5.93 5.51
N ALA A 213 8.09 6.99 5.30
CA ALA A 213 8.56 8.36 5.43
C ALA A 213 7.51 9.24 6.12
N GLY A 214 7.95 10.01 7.10
CA GLY A 214 7.10 11.02 7.73
C GLY A 214 6.82 12.19 6.78
N LYS A 215 5.72 12.89 7.03
CA LYS A 215 5.31 14.09 6.27
C LYS A 215 6.43 15.14 6.18
N GLU A 216 7.08 15.46 7.28
CA GLU A 216 8.14 16.48 7.31
C GLU A 216 9.34 16.09 6.43
N GLU A 217 9.66 14.79 6.31
CA GLU A 217 10.74 14.33 5.43
C GLU A 217 10.32 14.31 3.97
N MET A 218 9.10 13.87 3.68
CA MET A 218 8.52 13.84 2.33
C MET A 218 8.46 15.24 1.72
N TYR A 219 8.09 16.26 2.51
CA TYR A 219 7.94 17.64 2.04
C TYR A 219 9.11 18.56 2.41
N GLY A 220 10.07 18.08 3.20
CA GLY A 220 11.29 18.80 3.55
C GLY A 220 12.45 18.53 2.57
N PHE A 221 13.68 18.71 3.07
CA PHE A 221 14.92 18.68 2.28
C PHE A 221 15.26 17.33 1.62
N LYS A 222 14.76 16.21 2.15
CA LYS A 222 14.99 14.87 1.58
C LYS A 222 14.06 14.57 0.40
N GLY A 223 12.92 15.26 0.33
CA GLY A 223 11.95 15.10 -0.75
C GLY A 223 12.35 15.86 -2.00
N TYR A 224 11.91 15.38 -3.15
CA TYR A 224 12.12 16.02 -4.44
C TYR A 224 10.93 15.79 -5.36
N ASP A 225 10.78 16.64 -6.37
CA ASP A 225 9.70 16.51 -7.35
C ASP A 225 10.16 15.67 -8.53
N LYS A 226 9.31 14.75 -8.97
CA LYS A 226 9.62 13.83 -10.07
C LYS A 226 8.44 13.75 -11.03
N ASN A 227 8.71 13.88 -12.32
CA ASN A 227 7.77 13.49 -13.38
C ASN A 227 8.00 12.01 -13.71
N MET A 228 6.97 11.18 -13.60
CA MET A 228 7.04 9.74 -13.88
C MET A 228 6.56 9.37 -15.29
N ALA A 229 6.77 10.26 -16.26
CA ALA A 229 6.27 10.14 -17.63
C ALA A 229 4.73 10.03 -17.73
N GLN A 230 4.01 10.62 -16.76
CA GLN A 230 2.54 10.68 -16.72
C GLN A 230 2.05 12.10 -17.01
N GLY A 231 2.33 12.58 -18.23
CA GLY A 231 1.95 13.92 -18.69
C GLY A 231 2.54 15.04 -17.83
N SER A 232 1.70 15.99 -17.42
CA SER A 232 2.06 17.11 -16.53
C SER A 232 2.05 16.76 -15.04
N THR A 233 1.82 15.50 -14.67
CA THR A 233 1.73 15.10 -13.27
C THR A 233 3.10 15.13 -12.59
N GLN A 234 3.24 15.98 -11.57
CA GLN A 234 4.42 16.03 -10.71
C GLN A 234 4.11 15.33 -9.38
N TYR A 235 5.00 14.42 -9.00
CA TYR A 235 4.91 13.68 -7.74
C TYR A 235 5.96 14.21 -6.77
N ARG A 236 5.56 14.38 -5.51
CA ARG A 236 6.54 14.50 -4.42
C ARG A 236 7.05 13.12 -4.07
N CYS A 237 8.37 12.95 -4.04
CA CYS A 237 9.01 11.66 -3.83
C CYS A 237 10.14 11.75 -2.80
N ILE A 238 10.43 10.63 -2.15
CA ILE A 238 11.67 10.41 -1.40
C ILE A 238 12.26 9.07 -1.81
N LYS A 239 13.57 9.00 -2.01
CA LYS A 239 14.26 7.74 -2.32
C LYS A 239 14.07 6.75 -1.18
N ILE A 240 13.74 5.49 -1.47
CA ILE A 240 13.59 4.45 -0.45
C ILE A 240 14.85 4.35 0.42
N ARG A 241 16.03 4.31 -0.21
CA ARG A 241 17.33 4.34 0.48
C ARG A 241 17.56 5.50 1.46
N ASN A 242 16.85 6.62 1.26
CA ASN A 242 16.96 7.83 2.10
C ASN A 242 15.84 7.93 3.14
N ALA A 243 14.85 7.03 3.08
CA ALA A 243 13.74 6.94 4.00
C ALA A 243 14.08 6.05 5.20
N HIS A 244 13.05 5.73 5.99
CA HIS A 244 13.17 4.80 7.11
C HIS A 244 12.63 3.42 6.73
N ASP A 245 13.01 2.43 7.53
CA ASP A 245 12.51 1.07 7.43
C ASP A 245 11.21 0.87 8.23
N MET A 246 10.78 -0.38 8.43
CA MET A 246 9.52 -0.67 9.13
C MET A 246 9.60 -0.51 10.66
N ASP A 247 10.79 -0.40 11.26
CA ASP A 247 10.92 -0.09 12.70
C ASP A 247 10.51 1.37 13.00
N TYR A 248 10.69 2.27 12.03
CA TYR A 248 10.22 3.65 12.14
C TYR A 248 8.71 3.77 12.26
N VAL A 249 7.94 2.90 11.61
CA VAL A 249 6.47 2.93 11.74
C VAL A 249 6.07 2.65 13.19
N LYS A 250 6.73 1.70 13.86
CA LYS A 250 6.47 1.37 15.27
C LYS A 250 6.75 2.57 16.18
N THR A 251 7.88 3.24 15.99
CA THR A 251 8.29 4.40 16.81
C THR A 251 7.49 5.66 16.52
N TYR A 252 7.21 5.97 15.25
CA TYR A 252 6.35 7.08 14.85
C TYR A 252 4.95 7.00 15.49
N CYS A 253 4.52 5.78 15.78
CA CYS A 253 3.23 5.48 16.35
C CYS A 253 3.19 5.56 17.88
N THR A 254 4.35 5.45 18.56
CA THR A 254 4.44 5.47 20.03
C THR A 254 5.03 6.77 20.61
N GLU A 255 5.83 7.50 19.84
CA GLU A 255 6.64 8.64 20.33
C GLU A 255 6.08 10.03 19.95
N THR A 256 4.90 10.10 19.31
CA THR A 256 4.29 11.37 18.86
C THR A 256 2.77 11.35 18.95
#